data_AF-A0A4V2W2H1-F1
#
_entry.id   AF-A0A4V2W2H1-F1
#
_cell.length_a   1.000
_cell.length_b   1.000
_cell.length_c   1.000
_cell.angle_alpha   90.00
_cell.angle_beta   90.00
_cell.angle_gamma   90.00
#
_symmetry.space_group_name_H-M   'P 1'
#
loop_
_entity.id
_entity.type
_entity.pdbx_description
1 polymer ?
#
loop_
_entity_poly.entity_id
_entity_poly.type
_entity_poly.pdbx_seq_one_letter_code
_entity_poly.pdbx_strand_id
1 'polypeptide(L)'
;MDAVVPWSRLLALIEPHYSKAGNGRRPYALATMLRIHFMQQWFGYSDAVMEEALHEVPLLRHFAGLDGGTDTMPDETTILNFRHLLEHH
;
A
#
# COMPACT_ATOMS: atom_id res chain seq x y z
N MET A 1 0.90 6.00 13.80
CA MET A 1 2.23 5.43 13.50
C MET A 1 3.23 6.47 13.00
N ASP A 2 2.81 7.67 12.62
CA ASP A 2 3.69 8.69 12.02
C ASP A 2 4.80 9.21 12.94
N ALA A 3 4.63 9.08 14.26
CA ALA A 3 5.66 9.45 15.22
C ALA A 3 6.81 8.43 15.31
N VAL A 4 6.58 7.17 14.92
CA VAL A 4 7.53 6.05 15.15
C VAL A 4 8.08 5.46 13.86
N VAL A 5 7.36 5.57 12.75
CA VAL A 5 7.83 5.12 11.44
C VAL A 5 8.42 6.30 10.68
N PRO A 6 9.68 6.23 10.19
CA PRO A 6 10.30 7.30 9.43
C PRO A 6 9.82 7.30 7.97
N TRP A 7 8.52 7.57 7.76
CA TRP A 7 7.86 7.44 6.46
C TRP A 7 8.58 8.17 5.33
N SER A 8 8.95 9.44 5.52
CA SER A 8 9.62 10.24 4.49
C SER A 8 10.91 9.60 4.00
N ARG A 9 11.69 9.01 4.91
CA ARG A 9 12.94 8.32 4.57
C ARG A 9 12.67 7.03 3.78
N LEU A 10 11.69 6.23 4.20
CA LEU A 10 11.33 4.99 3.52
C LEU A 10 10.78 5.26 2.13
N LEU A 11 9.90 6.25 2.00
CA LEU A 11 9.35 6.67 0.71
C LEU A 11 10.45 7.12 -0.25
N ALA A 12 11.40 7.94 0.22
CA ALA A 12 12.52 8.42 -0.60
C ALA A 12 13.42 7.28 -1.14
N LEU A 13 13.51 6.15 -0.45
CA LEU A 13 14.25 4.97 -0.92
C LEU A 13 13.50 4.23 -2.04
N ILE A 14 12.17 4.21 -1.99
CA ILE A 14 11.33 3.43 -2.92
C ILE A 14 10.94 4.26 -4.15
N GLU A 15 10.77 5.58 -3.99
CA GLU A 15 10.34 6.51 -5.04
C GLU A 15 11.08 6.35 -6.38
N PRO A 16 12.41 6.12 -6.44
CA PRO A 16 13.11 5.95 -7.72
C PRO A 16 12.69 4.71 -8.51
N HIS A 17 12.17 3.70 -7.82
CA HIS A 17 11.76 2.40 -8.38
C HIS A 17 10.25 2.33 -8.63
N TYR A 18 9.48 3.18 -7.95
CA TYR A 18 8.03 3.16 -8.06
C TYR A 18 7.56 3.70 -9.41
N SER A 19 6.61 2.98 -10.02
CA SER A 19 6.15 3.29 -11.37
C SER A 19 5.49 4.67 -11.41
N LYS A 20 5.90 5.49 -12.38
CA LYS A 20 5.26 6.77 -12.65
C LYS A 20 4.01 6.53 -13.51
N ALA A 21 3.00 7.37 -13.33
CA ALA A 21 1.76 7.30 -14.11
C ALA A 21 2.07 7.31 -15.62
N GLY A 22 1.79 6.17 -16.29
CA GLY A 22 1.80 6.04 -17.75
C GLY A 22 0.38 6.06 -18.33
N ASN A 23 0.20 5.49 -19.52
CA ASN A 23 -1.10 5.41 -20.21
C ASN A 23 -2.08 4.35 -19.63
N GLY A 24 -1.68 3.61 -18.59
CA GLY A 24 -2.48 2.55 -17.95
C GLY A 24 -3.23 3.01 -16.70
N ARG A 25 -3.70 2.05 -15.88
CA ARG A 25 -4.28 2.34 -14.56
C ARG A 25 -3.24 3.11 -13.76
N ARG A 26 -3.63 4.30 -13.25
CA ARG A 26 -2.74 5.10 -12.41
C ARG A 26 -2.37 4.26 -11.17
N PRO A 27 -1.08 4.15 -10.83
CA PRO A 27 -0.69 3.48 -9.60
C PRO A 27 -1.27 4.23 -8.40
N TYR A 28 -1.59 3.50 -7.34
CA TYR A 28 -1.94 4.09 -6.05
C TYR A 28 -0.79 4.95 -5.53
N ALA A 29 -1.07 5.87 -4.61
CA ALA A 29 -0.01 6.65 -3.99
C ALA A 29 1.00 5.71 -3.30
N LEU A 30 2.30 5.96 -3.49
CA LEU A 30 3.36 5.14 -2.88
C LEU A 30 3.19 5.03 -1.36
N ALA A 31 2.81 6.13 -0.71
CA ALA A 31 2.54 6.19 0.71
C ALA A 31 1.39 5.29 1.17
N THR A 32 0.38 5.07 0.32
CA THR A 32 -0.73 4.16 0.55
C THR A 32 -0.26 2.71 0.47
N MET A 33 0.43 2.35 -0.60
CA MET A 33 0.94 0.98 -0.77
C MET A 33 1.94 0.59 0.32
N LEU A 34 2.82 1.52 0.73
CA LEU A 34 3.76 1.28 1.82
C LEU A 34 3.05 1.03 3.15
N ARG A 35 1.98 1.79 3.45
CA ARG A 35 1.17 1.59 4.67
C ARG A 35 0.46 0.24 4.65
N ILE A 36 -0.08 -0.16 3.50
CA ILE A 36 -0.69 -1.49 3.31
C ILE A 36 0.34 -2.58 3.58
N HIS A 37 1.54 -2.48 3.00
CA HIS A 37 2.60 -3.45 3.23
C HIS A 37 2.98 -3.55 4.72
N PHE A 38 3.09 -2.43 5.43
CA PHE A 38 3.34 -2.45 6.87
C PHE A 38 2.21 -3.12 7.66
N MET A 39 0.95 -2.91 7.30
CA MET A 39 -0.17 -3.62 7.92
C MET A 39 -0.08 -5.14 7.71
N GLN A 40 0.33 -5.58 6.51
CA GLN A 40 0.58 -7.01 6.27
C GLN A 40 1.65 -7.57 7.22
N GLN A 41 2.75 -6.83 7.43
CA GLN A 41 3.82 -7.26 8.35
C GLN A 41 3.39 -7.25 9.82
N TRP A 42 2.59 -6.27 10.25
CA TRP A 42 2.16 -6.15 11.63
C TRP A 42 1.10 -7.17 12.03
N PHE A 43 0.18 -7.50 11.12
CA PHE A 43 -0.92 -8.42 11.39
C PHE A 43 -0.70 -9.83 10.82
N GLY A 44 0.37 -10.05 10.05
CA GLY A 44 0.67 -11.32 9.40
C GLY A 44 -0.31 -11.65 8.26
N TYR A 45 -0.85 -10.64 7.58
CA TYR A 45 -1.80 -10.84 6.48
C TYR A 45 -1.08 -11.23 5.18
N SER A 46 -1.67 -12.20 4.47
CA SER A 46 -1.33 -12.43 3.06
C SER A 46 -1.86 -11.31 2.16
N ASP A 47 -1.51 -11.32 0.89
CA ASP A 47 -2.00 -10.32 -0.08
C ASP A 47 -3.54 -10.40 -0.21
N ALA A 48 -4.11 -11.60 -0.37
CA ALA A 48 -5.57 -11.83 -0.41
C ALA A 48 -6.29 -11.38 0.87
N VAL A 49 -5.75 -11.71 2.05
CA VAL A 49 -6.37 -11.33 3.33
C VAL A 49 -6.31 -9.82 3.53
N MET A 50 -5.24 -9.17 3.06
CA MET A 50 -5.13 -7.72 3.13
C MET A 50 -6.12 -7.01 2.21
N GLU A 51 -6.36 -7.52 1.00
CA GLU A 51 -7.43 -7.02 0.13
C GLU A 51 -8.79 -7.09 0.83
N GLU A 52 -9.18 -8.26 1.34
CA GLU A 52 -10.44 -8.46 2.05
C GLU A 52 -10.54 -7.52 3.28
N ALA A 53 -9.46 -7.38 4.04
CA ALA A 53 -9.42 -6.49 5.19
C ALA A 53 -9.60 -5.01 4.82
N LEU A 54 -9.10 -4.57 3.66
CA LEU A 54 -9.36 -3.21 3.14
C LEU A 54 -10.83 -3.03 2.74
N HIS A 55 -11.53 -4.08 2.34
CA HIS A 55 -12.97 -4.03 2.05
C HIS A 55 -13.84 -4.03 3.32
N GLU A 56 -13.45 -4.76 4.36
CA GLU A 56 -14.28 -4.96 5.55
C GLU A 56 -13.99 -3.99 6.69
N VAL A 57 -12.75 -3.48 6.81
CA VAL A 57 -12.30 -2.76 8.00
C VAL A 57 -12.02 -1.28 7.68
N PRO A 58 -12.94 -0.35 7.98
CA PRO A 58 -12.75 1.08 7.71
C PRO A 58 -11.48 1.68 8.31
N LEU A 59 -11.05 1.17 9.47
CA LEU A 59 -9.85 1.66 10.14
C LEU A 59 -8.57 1.38 9.33
N LEU A 60 -8.49 0.23 8.64
CA LEU A 60 -7.32 -0.10 7.82
C LEU A 60 -7.28 0.77 6.55
N ARG A 61 -8.44 1.04 5.94
CA ARG A 61 -8.55 2.02 4.84
C ARG A 61 -8.08 3.40 5.27
N HIS A 62 -8.61 3.89 6.39
CA HIS A 62 -8.23 5.19 6.93
C HIS A 62 -6.73 5.26 7.23
N PHE A 63 -6.17 4.20 7.82
CA PHE A 63 -4.74 4.11 8.07
C PHE A 63 -3.92 4.18 6.77
N ALA A 64 -4.36 3.52 5.70
CA ALA A 64 -3.73 3.55 4.38
C ALA A 64 -3.95 4.87 3.62
N GLY A 65 -4.77 5.79 4.14
CA GLY A 65 -5.15 7.03 3.48
C GLY A 65 -6.12 6.83 2.32
N LEU A 66 -6.92 5.76 2.35
CA LEU A 66 -7.98 5.47 1.38
C LEU A 66 -9.34 5.92 1.93
N ASP A 67 -10.13 6.58 1.09
CA ASP A 67 -11.52 6.90 1.36
C ASP A 67 -12.44 5.82 0.77
N GLY A 68 -13.16 5.10 1.63
CA GLY A 68 -14.06 4.01 1.22
C GLY A 68 -15.28 4.45 0.40
N GLY A 69 -15.56 5.76 0.30
CA GLY A 69 -16.64 6.28 -0.53
C GLY A 69 -16.22 6.69 -1.95
N THR A 70 -14.92 6.92 -2.18
CA THR A 70 -14.42 7.47 -3.46
C THR A 70 -13.31 6.65 -4.09
N ASP A 71 -12.50 5.96 -3.30
CA ASP A 71 -11.34 5.24 -3.79
C ASP A 71 -11.68 3.78 -4.08
N THR A 72 -11.07 3.23 -5.13
CA THR A 72 -11.04 1.79 -5.35
C THR A 72 -10.03 1.15 -4.39
N MET A 73 -10.32 -0.05 -3.88
CA MET A 73 -9.35 -0.75 -3.05
C MET A 73 -8.30 -1.44 -3.91
N PRO A 74 -7.02 -1.48 -3.49
CA PRO A 74 -6.01 -2.32 -4.11
C PRO A 74 -6.39 -3.79 -4.00
N ASP A 75 -6.50 -4.46 -5.16
CA ASP A 75 -6.67 -5.90 -5.26
C ASP A 75 -5.38 -6.66 -4.87
N GLU A 76 -5.48 -7.96 -4.60
CA GLU A 76 -4.39 -8.86 -4.23
C GLU A 76 -3.20 -8.73 -5.19
N THR A 77 -3.47 -8.67 -6.49
CA THR A 77 -2.42 -8.58 -7.52
C THR A 77 -1.66 -7.25 -7.43
N THR A 78 -2.35 -6.16 -7.07
CA THR A 78 -1.73 -4.85 -6.84
C THR A 78 -0.81 -4.88 -5.62
N ILE A 79 -1.26 -5.51 -4.54
CA ILE A 79 -0.48 -5.67 -3.30
C ILE A 79 0.75 -6.56 -3.57
N LEU A 80 0.57 -7.69 -4.25
CA LEU A 80 1.62 -8.61 -4.68
C LEU A 80 2.70 -7.89 -5.51
N ASN A 81 2.30 -7.11 -6.51
CA ASN A 81 3.25 -6.38 -7.36
C ASN A 81 4.08 -5.36 -6.57
N PHE A 82 3.48 -4.70 -5.58
CA PHE A 82 4.22 -3.81 -4.71
C PHE A 82 5.21 -4.56 -3.82
N ARG A 83 4.82 -5.71 -3.27
CA ARG A 83 5.72 -6.57 -2.49
C ARG A 83 6.92 -7.02 -3.32
N HIS A 84 6.72 -7.51 -4.54
CA HIS A 84 7.82 -7.86 -5.44
C HIS A 84 8.74 -6.67 -5.76
N LEU A 85 8.20 -5.46 -5.88
CA LEU A 85 9.00 -4.26 -6.07
C LEU A 85 9.93 -4.01 -4.87
N LEU A 86 9.46 -4.24 -3.64
CA LEU A 86 10.28 -4.11 -2.43
C LEU A 86 11.29 -5.25 -2.27
N GLU A 87 10.96 -6.46 -2.72
CA GLU A 87 11.87 -7.62 -2.64
C GLU A 87 13.04 -7.51 -3.64
N HIS A 88 12.86 -6.78 -4.74
CA HIS A 88 13.86 -6.64 -5.80
C HIS A 88 14.85 -5.48 -5.59
N HIS A 89 14.53 -4.51 -4.72
CA HIS A 89 15.29 -3.26 -4.57
C HIS A 89 15.66 -2.98 -3.11
#